data_AF-A0AAW0P0B4-F1
#
_entry.id   AF-A0AAW0P0B4-F1
#
_cell.length_a   1.000
_cell.length_b   1.000
_cell.length_c   1.000
_cell.angle_alpha   90.00
_cell.angle_beta   90.00
_cell.angle_gamma   90.00
#
_symmetry.space_group_name_H-M   'P 1'
#
loop_
_entity.id
_entity.type
_entity.pdbx_description
1 polymer ?
#
loop_
_entity_poly.entity_id
_entity_poly.type
_entity_poly.pdbx_seq_one_letter_code
_entity_poly.pdbx_strand_id
1 'polypeptide(L)'
;MFLPTGIPETVEELIDHVRMLCSVEGNFRLQYQDRDFDNALVNLTSTSELNDCSTIKVIPLDIPQDSEITSDEISLASSDTEMLSSPSSSVSGRTKMWPRVFVIPTFSYDTELQLEKANEVYKSNMTAFNPSSKTKSDILDRLAEEIFQYKAYPDDFDFSNVAEALIKKHPCLTEPGPYNGAYGWKQRMKTKMGNYRTHLKGIGCSELLANSLKSKRPDDALPAKKVKRPRRGEANHIPDIPNGETAEKLENERLALLTEFKKVNNRAVIKEKMAKTFYLRRQEVVEKEMALEELLRRWPALFTSEEINLEFQRVTTVPLQSRFLAALDNISPKVVTAIENRGGVVREKTRNIMAAFHSTQDVDMKRECVLRALIWYLGEDEPTLIKDYLISQHEEAERELELCTIAIYTTRSTAGLLEPPHDIGVIIEGVQILNHLQSVAHAFATLFGLIYALNLKYPEQLKYTFEALQKIVMEIEPKKMSRRTARSSRAASITTARPESEREKERAVRIEEKTPENQFVSVCRPGSCWRRASPGVELAECPVSCSHSKHRATKQGV
;
A
#
# COMPACT_ATOMS: atom_id res chain seq x y z
N MET A 1 -17.05 -12.52 -27.46
CA MET A 1 -18.28 -13.25 -27.08
C MET A 1 -19.33 -12.22 -26.71
N PHE A 2 -20.55 -12.32 -27.26
CA PHE A 2 -21.67 -11.43 -26.92
C PHE A 2 -22.73 -12.28 -26.23
N LEU A 3 -23.07 -11.94 -24.98
CA LEU A 3 -24.10 -12.62 -24.19
C LEU A 3 -25.42 -11.85 -24.38
N PRO A 4 -26.40 -12.39 -25.14
CA PRO A 4 -27.58 -11.64 -25.57
C PRO A 4 -28.46 -11.14 -24.41
N THR A 5 -28.42 -11.87 -23.29
CA THR A 5 -29.21 -11.64 -22.08
C THR A 5 -28.42 -10.93 -20.98
N GLY A 6 -27.18 -10.49 -21.24
CA GLY A 6 -26.28 -9.94 -20.23
C GLY A 6 -25.43 -11.00 -19.54
N ILE A 7 -24.73 -10.61 -18.47
CA ILE A 7 -23.90 -11.54 -17.68
C ILE A 7 -24.85 -12.47 -16.88
N PRO A 8 -24.73 -13.80 -17.00
CA PRO A 8 -25.56 -14.76 -16.27
C PRO A 8 -25.46 -14.62 -14.75
N GLU A 9 -26.45 -15.11 -14.01
CA GLU A 9 -26.46 -15.00 -12.54
C GLU A 9 -25.52 -16.00 -11.86
N THR A 10 -25.18 -17.11 -12.53
CA THR A 10 -24.32 -18.17 -12.01
C THR A 10 -23.10 -18.42 -12.90
N VAL A 11 -22.01 -18.90 -12.31
CA VAL A 11 -20.77 -19.20 -13.05
C VAL A 11 -20.98 -20.41 -13.95
N GLU A 12 -21.83 -21.34 -13.53
CA GLU A 12 -22.24 -22.54 -14.25
C GLU A 12 -22.95 -22.18 -15.56
N GLU A 13 -23.94 -21.28 -15.50
CA GLU A 13 -24.60 -20.78 -16.71
C GLU A 13 -23.62 -20.10 -17.66
N LEU A 14 -22.67 -19.33 -17.12
CA LEU A 14 -21.63 -18.69 -17.93
C LEU A 14 -20.68 -19.73 -18.57
N ILE A 15 -20.32 -20.79 -17.84
CA ILE A 15 -19.55 -21.92 -18.37
C ILE A 15 -20.31 -22.57 -19.52
N ASP A 16 -21.62 -22.80 -19.37
CA ASP A 16 -22.46 -23.40 -20.42
C ASP A 16 -22.54 -22.50 -21.65
N HIS A 17 -22.67 -21.18 -21.48
CA HIS A 17 -22.63 -20.23 -22.59
C HIS A 17 -21.26 -20.23 -23.29
N VAL A 18 -20.16 -20.29 -22.54
CA VAL A 18 -18.80 -20.36 -23.12
C VAL A 18 -18.62 -21.68 -23.86
N ARG A 19 -19.14 -22.80 -23.33
CA ARG A 19 -19.10 -24.10 -23.98
C ARG A 19 -19.84 -24.08 -25.31
N MET A 20 -21.05 -23.50 -25.31
CA MET A 20 -21.89 -23.36 -26.51
C MET A 20 -21.30 -22.43 -27.56
N LEU A 21 -20.75 -21.28 -27.15
CA LEU A 21 -20.31 -20.22 -28.08
C LEU A 21 -18.88 -20.41 -28.57
N CYS A 22 -18.01 -21.04 -27.79
CA CYS A 22 -16.61 -21.23 -28.13
C CYS A 22 -16.27 -22.68 -28.52
N SER A 23 -17.25 -23.59 -28.54
CA SER A 23 -17.09 -25.01 -28.89
C SER A 23 -15.93 -25.68 -28.13
N VAL A 24 -15.79 -25.38 -26.84
CA VAL A 24 -14.73 -25.93 -25.98
C VAL A 24 -15.22 -27.24 -25.37
N GLU A 25 -14.57 -28.36 -25.68
CA GLU A 25 -14.89 -29.67 -25.12
C GLU A 25 -14.15 -29.91 -23.79
N GLY A 26 -14.77 -30.64 -22.87
CA GLY A 26 -14.19 -31.03 -21.57
C GLY A 26 -14.51 -30.09 -20.40
N ASN A 27 -13.98 -30.44 -19.22
CA ASN A 27 -14.09 -29.61 -18.02
C ASN A 27 -13.04 -28.50 -18.08
N PHE A 28 -13.49 -27.27 -17.89
CA PHE A 28 -12.62 -26.10 -17.86
C PHE A 28 -13.06 -25.17 -16.74
N ARG A 29 -12.12 -24.36 -16.27
CA ARG A 29 -12.42 -23.24 -15.39
C ARG A 29 -12.25 -21.93 -16.13
N LEU A 30 -12.97 -20.92 -15.67
CA LEU A 30 -12.86 -19.56 -16.18
C LEU A 30 -11.96 -18.74 -15.27
N GLN A 31 -11.06 -17.97 -15.87
CA GLN A 31 -10.35 -16.89 -15.21
C GLN A 31 -10.78 -15.57 -15.79
N TYR A 32 -10.85 -14.52 -14.99
CA TYR A 32 -11.08 -13.16 -15.47
C TYR A 32 -9.85 -12.29 -15.20
N GLN A 33 -9.74 -11.22 -15.97
CA GLN A 33 -8.71 -10.21 -15.75
C GLN A 33 -9.16 -9.26 -14.64
N ASP A 34 -8.55 -9.39 -13.46
CA ASP A 34 -8.92 -8.57 -12.31
C ASP A 34 -8.24 -7.20 -12.37
N ARG A 35 -9.03 -6.16 -12.63
CA ARG A 35 -8.55 -4.76 -12.64
C ARG A 35 -8.12 -4.29 -11.25
N ASP A 36 -8.66 -4.90 -10.19
CA ASP A 36 -8.25 -4.66 -8.82
C ASP A 36 -6.93 -5.36 -8.46
N PHE A 37 -6.38 -6.17 -9.37
CA PHE A 37 -5.12 -6.87 -9.16
C PHE A 37 -4.17 -6.76 -10.36
N ASP A 38 -3.88 -5.52 -10.75
CA ASP A 38 -2.92 -5.18 -11.81
C ASP A 38 -3.15 -5.98 -13.11
N ASN A 39 -4.43 -6.25 -13.41
CA ASN A 39 -4.87 -7.00 -14.58
C ASN A 39 -4.31 -8.43 -14.64
N ALA A 40 -4.05 -9.06 -13.50
CA ALA A 40 -3.69 -10.46 -13.39
C ALA A 40 -4.90 -11.37 -13.68
N LEU A 41 -4.63 -12.57 -14.19
CA LEU A 41 -5.64 -13.59 -14.43
C LEU A 41 -5.92 -14.36 -13.13
N VAL A 42 -7.17 -14.32 -12.66
CA VAL A 42 -7.61 -14.96 -11.41
C VAL A 42 -8.85 -15.81 -11.68
N ASN A 43 -9.06 -16.85 -10.88
CA ASN A 43 -10.23 -17.72 -11.01
C ASN A 43 -11.54 -16.92 -10.81
N LEU A 44 -12.52 -17.17 -11.67
CA LEU A 44 -13.86 -16.62 -11.54
C LEU A 44 -14.67 -17.49 -10.58
N THR A 45 -15.19 -16.90 -9.50
CA THR A 45 -16.00 -17.63 -8.49
C THR A 45 -17.43 -17.12 -8.39
N SER A 46 -17.71 -15.93 -8.91
CA SER A 46 -19.06 -15.38 -9.02
C SER A 46 -19.14 -14.50 -10.27
N THR A 47 -20.24 -14.57 -11.00
CA THR A 47 -20.47 -13.71 -12.18
C THR A 47 -20.59 -12.22 -11.81
N SER A 48 -20.87 -11.91 -10.54
CA SER A 48 -20.84 -10.52 -10.02
C SER A 48 -19.45 -9.88 -10.02
N GLU A 49 -18.39 -10.65 -10.30
CA GLU A 49 -17.02 -10.14 -10.45
C GLU A 49 -16.75 -9.62 -11.86
N LEU A 50 -17.61 -9.98 -12.81
CA LEU A 50 -17.52 -9.55 -14.19
C LEU A 50 -18.24 -8.22 -14.39
N ASN A 51 -17.71 -7.46 -15.32
CA ASN A 51 -18.26 -6.21 -15.83
C ASN A 51 -18.48 -6.30 -17.32
N ASP A 52 -19.24 -5.35 -17.85
CA ASP A 52 -19.32 -5.17 -19.30
C ASP A 52 -17.89 -5.07 -19.90
N CYS A 53 -17.66 -5.86 -20.96
CA CYS A 53 -16.37 -6.00 -21.63
C CYS A 53 -15.21 -6.56 -20.76
N SER A 54 -15.48 -7.42 -19.78
CA SER A 54 -14.42 -8.13 -19.05
C SER A 54 -13.72 -9.19 -19.89
N THR A 55 -12.39 -9.30 -19.77
CA THR A 55 -11.60 -10.36 -20.43
C THR A 55 -11.70 -11.64 -19.62
N ILE A 56 -12.21 -12.71 -20.24
CA ILE A 56 -12.28 -14.05 -19.65
C ILE A 56 -11.33 -14.97 -20.41
N LYS A 57 -10.54 -15.75 -19.68
CA LYS A 57 -9.64 -16.78 -20.17
C LYS A 57 -10.17 -18.15 -19.78
N VAL A 58 -10.31 -19.04 -20.76
CA VAL A 58 -10.66 -20.44 -20.55
C VAL A 58 -9.41 -21.23 -20.24
N ILE A 59 -9.41 -21.99 -19.14
CA ILE A 59 -8.32 -22.88 -18.77
C ILE A 59 -8.86 -24.32 -18.73
N PRO A 60 -8.44 -25.18 -19.67
CA PRO A 60 -8.73 -26.60 -19.63
C PRO A 60 -8.25 -27.22 -18.30
N LEU A 61 -9.07 -28.07 -17.69
CA LEU A 61 -8.64 -28.89 -16.58
C LEU A 61 -8.18 -30.23 -17.18
N ASP A 62 -6.87 -30.45 -17.23
CA ASP A 62 -6.32 -31.75 -17.62
C ASP A 62 -6.70 -32.78 -16.55
N ILE A 63 -7.58 -33.72 -16.90
CA ILE A 63 -7.99 -34.84 -16.05
C ILE A 63 -6.93 -35.95 -16.20
N PRO A 64 -6.18 -36.34 -15.15
CA PRO A 64 -5.64 -37.70 -15.10
C PRO A 64 -6.83 -38.64 -14.88
N GLN A 65 -6.99 -39.62 -15.76
CA GLN A 65 -8.10 -40.58 -15.74
C GLN A 65 -8.32 -41.23 -14.36
N ASP A 66 -9.59 -41.24 -13.96
CA ASP A 66 -10.31 -42.03 -12.97
C ASP A 66 -9.57 -42.66 -11.78
N SER A 67 -10.02 -42.28 -10.59
CA SER A 67 -10.31 -43.24 -9.52
C SER A 67 -11.48 -42.68 -8.70
N GLU A 68 -12.64 -43.32 -8.85
CA GLU A 68 -13.80 -43.15 -7.97
C GLU A 68 -13.38 -43.35 -6.51
N ILE A 69 -13.69 -42.39 -5.64
CA ILE A 69 -13.83 -42.68 -4.21
C ILE A 69 -15.13 -42.06 -3.74
N THR A 70 -16.02 -42.96 -3.36
CA THR A 70 -17.33 -42.80 -2.74
C THR A 70 -17.29 -41.91 -1.50
N SER A 71 -18.32 -41.08 -1.38
CA SER A 71 -18.67 -40.37 -0.15
C SER A 71 -19.14 -41.37 0.90
N ASP A 72 -18.46 -41.45 2.04
CA ASP A 72 -19.01 -42.00 3.27
C ASP A 72 -18.82 -41.01 4.42
N GLU A 73 -19.91 -40.79 5.13
CA GLU A 73 -20.01 -39.97 6.33
C GLU A 73 -19.39 -40.67 7.57
N ILE A 74 -19.30 -39.85 8.61
CA ILE A 74 -19.41 -40.09 10.07
C ILE A 74 -18.12 -40.24 10.91
N SER A 75 -18.03 -39.30 11.87
CA SER A 75 -17.69 -39.45 13.32
C SER A 75 -16.37 -38.91 13.88
N LEU A 76 -16.53 -37.75 14.52
CA LEU A 76 -16.04 -37.34 15.85
C LEU A 76 -15.23 -38.38 16.67
N ALA A 77 -14.01 -37.99 17.06
CA ALA A 77 -13.42 -38.36 18.35
C ALA A 77 -12.49 -37.26 18.86
N SER A 78 -12.79 -36.80 20.07
CA SER A 78 -12.06 -35.85 20.89
C SER A 78 -10.81 -36.48 21.52
N SER A 79 -9.74 -35.71 21.69
CA SER A 79 -9.02 -35.65 22.97
C SER A 79 -8.16 -34.39 23.06
N ASP A 80 -8.39 -33.63 24.14
CA ASP A 80 -7.54 -32.57 24.71
C ASP A 80 -6.12 -33.12 24.98
N THR A 81 -5.01 -32.40 24.93
CA THR A 81 -4.52 -31.23 25.70
C THR A 81 -3.16 -30.87 25.04
N GLU A 82 -2.69 -29.63 24.93
CA GLU A 82 -2.06 -28.85 25.99
C GLU A 82 -2.00 -27.36 25.59
N MET A 83 -2.41 -26.51 26.54
CA MET A 83 -2.43 -25.05 26.43
C MET A 83 -1.02 -24.46 26.43
N LEU A 84 -0.71 -23.67 25.41
CA LEU A 84 0.25 -22.57 25.51
C LEU A 84 -0.42 -21.26 25.11
N SER A 85 -0.93 -20.58 26.14
CA SER A 85 -1.09 -19.13 26.32
C SER A 85 -0.94 -18.23 25.08
N SER A 86 -2.03 -18.04 24.33
CA SER A 86 -2.15 -16.95 23.37
C SER A 86 -2.51 -15.64 24.09
N PRO A 87 -1.82 -14.51 23.80
CA PRO A 87 -2.24 -13.21 24.31
C PRO A 87 -3.56 -12.81 23.64
N SER A 88 -4.58 -12.59 24.46
CA SER A 88 -5.83 -11.85 24.20
C SER A 88 -6.16 -11.59 22.72
N SER A 89 -6.81 -12.56 22.09
CA SER A 89 -7.31 -12.55 20.71
C SER A 89 -8.54 -11.64 20.54
N SER A 90 -8.41 -10.34 20.81
CA SER A 90 -9.52 -9.38 20.66
C SER A 90 -9.28 -8.30 19.61
N VAL A 91 -8.19 -8.37 18.82
CA VAL A 91 -7.91 -7.40 17.75
C VAL A 91 -7.95 -8.11 16.42
N SER A 92 -9.04 -7.90 15.68
CA SER A 92 -9.20 -8.35 14.30
C SER A 92 -8.32 -7.50 13.39
N GLY A 93 -7.05 -7.89 13.23
CA GLY A 93 -6.09 -7.16 12.40
C GLY A 93 -4.67 -7.71 12.47
N ARG A 94 -3.88 -7.39 11.45
CA ARG A 94 -2.45 -7.71 11.37
C ARG A 94 -1.68 -6.98 12.47
N THR A 95 -0.71 -7.65 13.05
CA THR A 95 0.14 -7.11 14.15
C THR A 95 1.61 -7.00 13.80
N LYS A 96 2.01 -7.49 12.61
CA LYS A 96 3.40 -7.56 12.17
C LYS A 96 3.61 -6.76 10.88
N MET A 97 4.75 -6.09 10.79
CA MET A 97 5.25 -5.49 9.55
C MET A 97 5.80 -6.56 8.60
N TRP A 98 5.86 -6.24 7.31
CA TRP A 98 6.62 -7.04 6.34
C TRP A 98 8.07 -7.22 6.83
N PRO A 99 8.58 -8.45 6.90
CA PRO A 99 9.88 -8.70 7.51
C PRO A 99 11.03 -8.23 6.60
N ARG A 100 12.16 -7.85 7.21
CA ARG A 100 13.38 -7.53 6.45
C ARG A 100 13.90 -8.75 5.68
N VAL A 101 13.76 -9.93 6.29
CA VAL A 101 14.05 -11.25 5.72
C VAL A 101 12.80 -12.10 5.86
N PHE A 102 12.19 -12.47 4.74
CA PHE A 102 11.02 -13.35 4.74
C PHE A 102 11.41 -14.76 5.20
N VAL A 103 10.70 -15.28 6.20
CA VAL A 103 10.91 -16.64 6.71
C VAL A 103 9.93 -17.56 6.01
N ILE A 104 10.44 -18.61 5.35
CA ILE A 104 9.59 -19.57 4.64
C ILE A 104 8.90 -20.46 5.67
N PRO A 105 7.55 -20.54 5.64
CA PRO A 105 6.77 -21.35 6.57
C PRO A 105 7.13 -22.83 6.42
N THR A 106 6.72 -23.64 7.39
CA THR A 106 6.80 -25.10 7.27
C THR A 106 5.71 -25.60 6.34
N PHE A 107 6.09 -26.46 5.41
CA PHE A 107 5.17 -27.12 4.48
C PHE A 107 4.57 -28.40 5.08
N SER A 108 3.71 -29.08 4.34
CA SER A 108 3.25 -30.42 4.70
C SER A 108 4.43 -31.39 4.90
N TYR A 109 4.25 -32.41 5.74
CA TYR A 109 5.31 -33.37 6.04
C TYR A 109 5.86 -34.07 4.79
N ASP A 110 4.99 -34.46 3.86
CA ASP A 110 5.38 -35.08 2.59
C ASP A 110 6.14 -34.12 1.67
N THR A 111 5.78 -32.85 1.68
CA THR A 111 6.51 -31.81 0.93
C THR A 111 7.88 -31.53 1.54
N GLU A 112 7.98 -31.35 2.85
CA GLU A 112 9.27 -31.13 3.53
C GLU A 112 10.22 -32.31 3.30
N LEU A 113 9.74 -33.55 3.44
CA LEU A 113 10.56 -34.74 3.20
C LEU A 113 11.06 -34.83 1.75
N GLN A 114 10.22 -34.46 0.77
CA GLN A 114 10.65 -34.40 -0.63
C GLN A 114 11.70 -33.33 -0.85
N LEU A 115 11.52 -32.13 -0.28
CA LEU A 115 12.45 -31.02 -0.41
C LEU A 115 13.79 -31.31 0.28
N GLU A 116 13.78 -31.98 1.42
CA GLU A 116 15.00 -32.39 2.13
C GLU A 116 15.84 -33.34 1.26
N LYS A 117 15.25 -34.45 0.80
CA LYS A 117 15.92 -35.42 -0.08
C LYS A 117 16.39 -34.76 -1.39
N ALA A 118 15.55 -33.91 -1.98
CA ALA A 118 15.90 -33.19 -3.19
C ALA A 118 17.07 -32.22 -2.99
N ASN A 119 17.16 -31.55 -1.83
CA ASN A 119 18.28 -30.67 -1.50
C ASN A 119 19.58 -31.45 -1.26
N GLU A 120 19.52 -32.67 -0.71
CA GLU A 120 20.70 -33.54 -0.62
C GLU A 120 21.24 -33.89 -2.00
N VAL A 121 20.34 -34.28 -2.92
CA VAL A 121 20.72 -34.53 -4.33
C VAL A 121 21.31 -33.26 -4.96
N TYR A 122 20.66 -32.11 -4.79
CA TYR A 122 21.16 -30.84 -5.30
C TYR A 122 22.55 -30.49 -4.76
N LYS A 123 22.83 -30.74 -3.48
CA LYS A 123 24.18 -30.55 -2.89
C LYS A 123 25.22 -31.48 -3.53
N SER A 124 24.82 -32.69 -3.90
CA SER A 124 25.74 -33.69 -4.47
C SER A 124 26.13 -33.42 -5.92
N ASN A 125 25.17 -32.98 -6.76
CA ASN A 125 25.37 -32.93 -8.21
C ASN A 125 24.70 -31.74 -8.90
N MET A 126 24.18 -30.76 -8.14
CA MET A 126 23.48 -29.56 -8.65
C MET A 126 22.23 -29.85 -9.48
N THR A 127 21.63 -31.04 -9.32
CA THR A 127 20.40 -31.40 -10.05
C THR A 127 19.19 -30.72 -9.43
N ALA A 128 18.52 -29.86 -10.21
CA ALA A 128 17.28 -29.22 -9.82
C ALA A 128 16.14 -30.25 -9.69
N PHE A 129 15.30 -30.04 -8.70
CA PHE A 129 14.09 -30.81 -8.46
C PHE A 129 12.90 -30.12 -9.11
N ASN A 130 12.15 -30.87 -9.91
CA ASN A 130 10.89 -30.42 -10.49
C ASN A 130 9.72 -31.00 -9.67
N PRO A 131 9.08 -30.22 -8.78
CA PRO A 131 8.08 -30.78 -7.90
C PRO A 131 6.80 -31.16 -8.66
N SER A 132 6.08 -32.15 -8.12
CA SER A 132 4.76 -32.55 -8.61
C SER A 132 3.74 -31.41 -8.48
N SER A 133 2.58 -31.53 -9.17
CA SER A 133 1.49 -30.55 -9.02
C SER A 133 1.03 -30.40 -7.56
N LYS A 134 0.94 -31.53 -6.83
CA LYS A 134 0.57 -31.55 -5.40
C LYS A 134 1.57 -30.78 -4.54
N THR A 135 2.86 -31.09 -4.67
CA THR A 135 3.95 -30.44 -3.93
C THR A 135 4.01 -28.93 -4.25
N LYS A 136 3.82 -28.57 -5.53
CA LYS A 136 3.74 -27.15 -5.95
C LYS A 136 2.57 -26.43 -5.30
N SER A 137 1.39 -27.06 -5.24
CA SER A 137 0.22 -26.44 -4.61
C SER A 137 0.47 -26.20 -3.13
N ASP A 138 0.94 -27.20 -2.38
CA ASP A 138 1.20 -27.06 -0.93
C ASP A 138 2.18 -25.92 -0.62
N ILE A 139 3.29 -25.83 -1.36
CA ILE A 139 4.24 -24.71 -1.23
C ILE A 139 3.56 -23.36 -1.46
N LEU A 140 2.78 -23.26 -2.55
CA LEU A 140 2.13 -22.01 -2.93
C LEU A 140 0.98 -21.63 -1.97
N ASP A 141 0.23 -22.60 -1.46
CA ASP A 141 -0.83 -22.42 -0.46
C ASP A 141 -0.27 -21.86 0.84
N ARG A 142 0.75 -22.53 1.42
CA ARG A 142 1.39 -22.10 2.66
C ARG A 142 2.05 -20.73 2.54
N LEU A 143 2.68 -20.45 1.39
CA LEU A 143 3.25 -19.13 1.13
C LEU A 143 2.17 -18.07 0.99
N ALA A 144 1.04 -18.36 0.35
CA ALA A 144 -0.04 -17.40 0.21
C ALA A 144 -0.65 -17.02 1.57
N GLU A 145 -0.88 -18.03 2.44
CA GLU A 145 -1.33 -17.81 3.82
C GLU A 145 -0.36 -16.92 4.61
N GLU A 146 0.94 -17.25 4.57
CA GLU A 146 1.97 -16.51 5.31
C GLU A 146 2.13 -15.07 4.77
N ILE A 147 2.15 -14.89 3.45
CA ILE A 147 2.19 -13.56 2.83
C ILE A 147 0.98 -12.72 3.27
N PHE A 148 -0.22 -13.31 3.31
CA PHE A 148 -1.45 -12.60 3.63
C PHE A 148 -1.49 -12.09 5.08
N GLN A 149 -0.76 -12.72 6.01
CA GLN A 149 -0.58 -12.23 7.37
C GLN A 149 0.11 -10.86 7.42
N TYR A 150 0.85 -10.48 6.37
CA TYR A 150 1.53 -9.19 6.26
C TYR A 150 0.80 -8.22 5.32
N LYS A 151 0.37 -8.69 4.14
CA LYS A 151 -0.24 -7.86 3.10
C LYS A 151 -1.27 -8.64 2.30
N ALA A 152 -2.49 -8.10 2.18
CA ALA A 152 -3.47 -8.62 1.23
C ALA A 152 -3.04 -8.38 -0.23
N TYR A 153 -2.39 -7.24 -0.51
CA TYR A 153 -1.94 -6.86 -1.85
C TYR A 153 -0.42 -6.71 -1.92
N PRO A 154 0.35 -7.82 -1.93
CA PRO A 154 1.79 -7.77 -2.11
C PRO A 154 2.13 -7.21 -3.49
N ASP A 155 3.23 -6.49 -3.55
CA ASP A 155 3.75 -5.95 -4.79
C ASP A 155 4.82 -6.84 -5.44
N ASP A 156 5.29 -6.44 -6.62
CA ASP A 156 6.30 -7.19 -7.37
C ASP A 156 7.62 -7.41 -6.58
N PHE A 157 7.99 -6.45 -5.74
CA PHE A 157 9.17 -6.55 -4.89
C PHE A 157 8.93 -7.58 -3.78
N ASP A 158 7.77 -7.55 -3.13
CA ASP A 158 7.38 -8.51 -2.10
C ASP A 158 7.46 -9.96 -2.64
N PHE A 159 6.90 -10.20 -3.83
CA PHE A 159 6.98 -11.52 -4.49
C PHE A 159 8.42 -11.93 -4.84
N SER A 160 9.25 -10.97 -5.27
CA SER A 160 10.66 -11.25 -5.54
C SER A 160 11.40 -11.66 -4.25
N ASN A 161 11.10 -10.98 -3.14
CA ASN A 161 11.70 -11.28 -1.84
C ASN A 161 11.31 -12.67 -1.32
N VAL A 162 10.04 -13.07 -1.46
CA VAL A 162 9.58 -14.41 -1.06
C VAL A 162 10.20 -15.48 -1.94
N ALA A 163 10.23 -15.27 -3.27
CA ALA A 163 10.82 -16.23 -4.19
C ALA A 163 12.33 -16.43 -3.94
N GLU A 164 13.07 -15.36 -3.66
CA GLU A 164 14.48 -15.44 -3.28
C GLU A 164 14.68 -16.16 -1.94
N ALA A 165 13.82 -15.90 -0.95
CA ALA A 165 13.85 -16.61 0.33
C ALA A 165 13.56 -18.12 0.16
N LEU A 166 12.63 -18.48 -0.75
CA LEU A 166 12.28 -19.86 -1.06
C LEU A 166 13.47 -20.60 -1.67
N ILE A 167 14.09 -20.03 -2.70
CA ILE A 167 15.28 -20.64 -3.34
C ILE A 167 16.45 -20.70 -2.38
N LYS A 168 16.63 -19.70 -1.52
CA LYS A 168 17.69 -19.71 -0.51
C LYS A 168 17.51 -20.84 0.50
N LYS A 169 16.28 -21.11 0.95
CA LYS A 169 15.98 -22.21 1.89
C LYS A 169 16.02 -23.57 1.19
N HIS A 170 15.53 -23.66 -0.04
CA HIS A 170 15.47 -24.89 -0.84
C HIS A 170 16.11 -24.69 -2.22
N PRO A 171 17.45 -24.71 -2.33
CA PRO A 171 18.17 -24.54 -3.60
C PRO A 171 17.76 -25.53 -4.69
N CYS A 172 17.27 -26.72 -4.33
CA CYS A 172 16.75 -27.69 -5.28
C CYS A 172 15.61 -27.17 -6.15
N LEU A 173 14.89 -26.12 -5.73
CA LEU A 173 13.77 -25.54 -6.47
C LEU A 173 14.20 -24.52 -7.56
N THR A 174 15.50 -24.30 -7.73
CA THR A 174 16.06 -23.37 -8.72
C THR A 174 15.62 -23.78 -10.13
N GLU A 175 14.89 -22.90 -10.82
CA GLU A 175 14.46 -23.15 -12.20
C GLU A 175 15.52 -22.71 -13.22
N PRO A 176 15.68 -23.44 -14.34
CA PRO A 176 16.60 -23.05 -15.39
C PRO A 176 16.14 -21.76 -16.07
N GLY A 177 17.05 -20.81 -16.25
CA GLY A 177 16.77 -19.56 -16.95
C GLY A 177 17.76 -18.43 -16.59
N PRO A 178 17.71 -17.30 -17.32
CA PRO A 178 18.63 -16.19 -17.11
C PRO A 178 18.43 -15.45 -15.79
N TYR A 179 17.31 -15.68 -15.10
CA TYR A 179 16.92 -14.98 -13.88
C TYR A 179 17.02 -15.89 -12.65
N ASN A 180 18.06 -15.72 -11.81
CA ASN A 180 18.29 -16.21 -10.43
C ASN A 180 17.57 -17.48 -9.90
N GLY A 181 17.07 -18.38 -10.75
CA GLY A 181 16.22 -19.52 -10.40
C GLY A 181 14.83 -19.23 -9.85
N ALA A 182 14.50 -17.96 -9.53
CA ALA A 182 13.33 -17.62 -8.71
C ALA A 182 12.15 -17.03 -9.49
N TYR A 183 12.34 -16.69 -10.77
CA TYR A 183 11.34 -15.94 -11.54
C TYR A 183 10.02 -16.70 -11.75
N GLY A 184 10.05 -17.99 -12.12
CA GLY A 184 8.82 -18.74 -12.32
C GLY A 184 8.05 -18.95 -11.01
N TRP A 185 8.75 -19.16 -9.88
CA TRP A 185 8.14 -19.16 -8.55
C TRP A 185 7.46 -17.83 -8.23
N LYS A 186 8.11 -16.70 -8.49
CA LYS A 186 7.51 -15.36 -8.35
C LYS A 186 6.20 -15.24 -9.14
N GLN A 187 6.15 -15.69 -10.40
CA GLN A 187 4.94 -15.62 -11.22
C GLN A 187 3.82 -16.55 -10.72
N ARG A 188 4.17 -17.75 -10.26
CA ARG A 188 3.21 -18.68 -9.63
C ARG A 188 2.63 -18.10 -8.35
N MET A 189 3.45 -17.45 -7.52
CA MET A 189 2.99 -16.78 -6.30
C MET A 189 2.05 -15.61 -6.61
N LYS A 190 2.33 -14.78 -7.63
CA LYS A 190 1.40 -13.72 -8.07
C LYS A 190 0.03 -14.29 -8.41
N THR A 191 0.00 -15.33 -9.24
CA THR A 191 -1.23 -16.00 -9.63
C THR A 191 -1.95 -16.62 -8.43
N LYS A 192 -1.20 -17.29 -7.54
CA LYS A 192 -1.74 -17.91 -6.33
C LYS A 192 -2.35 -16.88 -5.40
N MET A 193 -1.67 -15.77 -5.13
CA MET A 193 -2.20 -14.68 -4.31
C MET A 193 -3.47 -14.05 -4.91
N GLY A 194 -3.54 -13.98 -6.24
CA GLY A 194 -4.77 -13.67 -6.97
C GLY A 194 -5.93 -14.55 -6.55
N ASN A 195 -5.77 -15.87 -6.75
CA ASN A 195 -6.79 -16.86 -6.43
C ASN A 195 -7.11 -16.93 -4.93
N TYR A 196 -6.11 -16.78 -4.06
CA TYR A 196 -6.27 -16.84 -2.61
C TYR A 196 -7.13 -15.66 -2.11
N ARG A 197 -6.94 -14.46 -2.66
CA ARG A 197 -7.83 -13.33 -2.38
C ARG A 197 -9.25 -13.57 -2.88
N THR A 198 -9.44 -14.11 -4.09
CA THR A 198 -10.79 -14.43 -4.58
C THR A 198 -11.51 -15.38 -3.62
N HIS A 199 -10.80 -16.42 -3.15
CA HIS A 199 -11.32 -17.34 -2.13
C HIS A 199 -11.69 -16.62 -0.83
N LEU A 200 -10.79 -15.81 -0.25
CA LEU A 200 -11.06 -15.07 0.99
C LEU A 200 -12.20 -14.05 0.86
N LYS A 201 -12.34 -13.44 -0.32
CA LYS A 201 -13.48 -12.57 -0.64
C LYS A 201 -14.79 -13.35 -0.64
N GLY A 202 -14.80 -14.58 -1.18
CA GLY A 202 -15.95 -15.49 -1.14
C GLY A 202 -16.36 -15.90 0.28
N ILE A 203 -15.40 -16.00 1.21
CA ILE A 203 -15.67 -16.28 2.63
C ILE A 203 -16.16 -15.03 3.39
N GLY A 204 -15.93 -13.83 2.86
CA GLY A 204 -16.44 -12.58 3.42
C GLY A 204 -15.39 -11.65 4.06
N CYS A 205 -14.12 -11.75 3.67
CA CYS A 205 -13.07 -10.85 4.17
C CYS A 205 -13.34 -9.38 3.80
N SER A 206 -13.49 -8.51 4.80
CA SER A 206 -13.90 -7.10 4.66
C SER A 206 -12.91 -6.28 3.83
N GLU A 207 -11.60 -6.50 4.04
CA GLU A 207 -10.53 -5.82 3.28
C GLU A 207 -10.68 -6.02 1.77
N LEU A 208 -11.13 -7.20 1.36
CA LEU A 208 -11.31 -7.58 -0.05
C LEU A 208 -12.71 -7.21 -0.58
N LEU A 209 -13.74 -7.31 0.27
CA LEU A 209 -15.11 -6.96 -0.08
C LEU A 209 -15.31 -5.47 -0.33
N ALA A 210 -14.54 -4.60 0.32
CA ALA A 210 -14.66 -3.15 0.18
C ALA A 210 -14.50 -2.62 -1.26
N ASN A 211 -13.82 -3.40 -2.12
CA ASN A 211 -13.61 -3.08 -3.53
C ASN A 211 -14.59 -3.78 -4.48
N SER A 212 -15.43 -4.69 -3.97
CA SER A 212 -16.41 -5.39 -4.78
C SER A 212 -17.43 -4.42 -5.38
N LEU A 213 -17.94 -4.72 -6.58
CA LEU A 213 -18.96 -3.90 -7.24
C LEU A 213 -20.21 -3.73 -6.37
N LYS A 214 -20.58 -4.76 -5.61
CA LYS A 214 -21.73 -4.74 -4.69
C LYS A 214 -21.56 -3.73 -3.56
N SER A 215 -20.32 -3.42 -3.19
CA SER A 215 -19.98 -2.47 -2.13
C SER A 215 -19.81 -1.04 -2.65
N LYS A 216 -19.83 -0.83 -3.98
CA LYS A 216 -19.72 0.51 -4.58
C LYS A 216 -21.09 1.17 -4.68
N ARG A 217 -21.10 2.51 -4.61
CA ARG A 217 -22.30 3.29 -4.90
C ARG A 217 -22.70 3.09 -6.38
N PRO A 218 -24.00 3.13 -6.73
CA PRO A 218 -24.46 2.97 -8.10
C PRO A 218 -23.75 3.88 -9.12
N ASP A 219 -23.48 5.13 -8.75
CA ASP A 219 -22.78 6.11 -9.60
C ASP A 219 -21.26 5.85 -9.75
N ASP A 220 -20.73 4.92 -8.96
CA ASP A 220 -19.32 4.51 -8.92
C ASP A 220 -19.11 3.05 -9.37
N ALA A 221 -20.12 2.44 -10.03
CA ALA A 221 -20.14 1.03 -10.45
C ALA A 221 -19.10 0.62 -11.52
N LEU A 222 -18.09 1.45 -11.77
CA LEU A 222 -16.92 1.07 -12.56
C LEU A 222 -15.86 0.39 -11.67
N PRO A 223 -15.31 -0.78 -12.05
CA PRO A 223 -14.33 -1.54 -11.26
C PRO A 223 -13.10 -0.73 -10.86
N ALA A 224 -12.56 0.06 -11.78
CA ALA A 224 -11.34 0.81 -11.54
C ALA A 224 -11.58 2.14 -10.78
N LYS A 225 -12.84 2.53 -10.55
CA LYS A 225 -13.17 3.80 -9.90
C LYS A 225 -13.16 3.64 -8.38
N LYS A 226 -12.43 4.52 -7.66
CA LYS A 226 -12.35 4.57 -6.19
C LYS A 226 -11.99 3.25 -5.50
N VAL A 227 -10.96 2.56 -6.00
CA VAL A 227 -10.47 1.34 -5.33
C VAL A 227 -9.83 1.73 -3.98
N LYS A 228 -10.39 1.19 -2.90
CA LYS A 228 -9.96 1.27 -1.50
C LYS A 228 -8.86 0.24 -1.26
N ARG A 229 -7.65 0.54 -1.74
CA ARG A 229 -6.44 -0.25 -1.46
C ARG A 229 -5.62 0.40 -0.36
N PRO A 230 -4.96 -0.39 0.52
CA PRO A 230 -3.96 0.14 1.43
C PRO A 230 -2.95 0.98 0.66
N ARG A 231 -2.68 2.18 1.17
CA ARG A 231 -1.62 3.06 0.67
C ARG A 231 -0.53 3.12 1.73
N ARG A 232 0.70 3.45 1.33
CA ARG A 232 1.78 3.80 2.28
C ARG A 232 2.09 2.73 3.35
N GLY A 233 1.96 1.44 3.02
CA GLY A 233 2.27 0.36 3.95
C GLY A 233 1.29 0.19 5.11
N GLU A 234 0.04 0.62 4.95
CA GLU A 234 -1.04 0.33 5.89
C GLU A 234 -1.30 -1.19 5.96
N ALA A 235 -1.17 -1.77 7.16
CA ALA A 235 -1.40 -3.18 7.41
C ALA A 235 -2.87 -3.49 7.64
N ASN A 236 -3.60 -2.55 8.25
CA ASN A 236 -5.02 -2.67 8.59
C ASN A 236 -5.82 -1.53 7.97
N HIS A 237 -5.95 -1.54 6.63
CA HIS A 237 -6.68 -0.50 5.91
C HIS A 237 -8.18 -0.54 6.20
N ILE A 238 -8.78 -1.73 6.07
CA ILE A 238 -10.19 -2.04 6.36
C ILE A 238 -10.20 -3.37 7.12
N PRO A 239 -10.15 -3.34 8.46
CA PRO A 239 -10.15 -4.55 9.28
C PRO A 239 -11.51 -5.27 9.22
N ASP A 240 -11.55 -6.53 9.64
CA ASP A 240 -12.80 -7.27 9.85
C ASP A 240 -13.44 -6.88 11.18
N ILE A 241 -14.74 -7.12 11.30
CA ILE A 241 -15.44 -6.98 12.58
C ILE A 241 -14.79 -7.93 13.62
N PRO A 242 -14.54 -7.49 14.87
CA PRO A 242 -14.01 -8.37 15.89
C PRO A 242 -14.93 -9.56 16.18
N ASN A 243 -14.33 -10.71 16.48
CA ASN A 243 -15.07 -11.95 16.74
C ASN A 243 -16.09 -11.77 17.87
N GLY A 244 -17.35 -12.14 17.63
CA GLY A 244 -18.45 -12.04 18.60
C GLY A 244 -19.09 -10.65 18.70
N GLU A 245 -18.58 -9.65 17.97
CA GLU A 245 -19.14 -8.31 17.92
C GLU A 245 -20.16 -8.14 16.78
N THR A 246 -21.04 -7.14 16.94
CA THR A 246 -21.96 -6.69 15.88
C THR A 246 -21.81 -5.20 15.68
N ALA A 247 -22.21 -4.68 14.51
CA ALA A 247 -22.17 -3.25 14.24
C ALA A 247 -22.93 -2.43 15.30
N GLU A 248 -24.07 -2.94 15.78
CA GLU A 248 -24.87 -2.32 16.85
C GLU A 248 -24.13 -2.32 18.21
N LYS A 249 -23.51 -3.44 18.60
CA LYS A 249 -22.71 -3.49 19.84
C LYS A 249 -21.54 -2.50 19.79
N LEU A 250 -20.85 -2.40 18.67
CA LEU A 250 -19.75 -1.46 18.48
C LEU A 250 -20.21 0.00 18.51
N GLU A 251 -21.39 0.31 17.97
CA GLU A 251 -21.98 1.65 18.06
C GLU A 251 -22.35 1.99 19.52
N ASN A 252 -22.86 1.03 20.28
CA ASN A 252 -23.10 1.20 21.72
C ASN A 252 -21.79 1.43 22.50
N GLU A 253 -20.72 0.70 22.16
CA GLU A 253 -19.38 0.93 22.73
C GLU A 253 -18.83 2.33 22.40
N ARG A 254 -19.09 2.84 21.19
CA ARG A 254 -18.76 4.22 20.80
C ARG A 254 -19.55 5.25 21.62
N LEU A 255 -20.85 5.04 21.83
CA LEU A 255 -21.66 5.93 22.67
C LEU A 255 -21.17 5.94 24.13
N ALA A 256 -20.80 4.77 24.65
CA ALA A 256 -20.17 4.66 25.96
C ALA A 256 -18.83 5.41 26.00
N LEU A 257 -17.99 5.29 24.97
CA LEU A 257 -16.73 6.02 24.85
C LEU A 257 -16.90 7.55 24.99
N LEU A 258 -17.95 8.13 24.41
CA LEU A 258 -18.23 9.58 24.57
C LEU A 258 -18.49 9.97 26.03
N THR A 259 -19.12 9.09 26.80
CA THR A 259 -19.36 9.30 28.23
C THR A 259 -18.08 9.12 29.04
N GLU A 260 -17.32 8.07 28.74
CA GLU A 260 -16.04 7.77 29.37
C GLU A 260 -14.98 8.87 29.12
N PHE A 261 -14.98 9.48 27.93
CA PHE A 261 -14.07 10.56 27.56
C PHE A 261 -14.24 11.83 28.38
N LYS A 262 -15.44 12.06 28.93
CA LYS A 262 -15.72 13.21 29.81
C LYS A 262 -15.23 13.00 31.25
N LYS A 263 -14.85 11.77 31.62
CA LYS A 263 -14.42 11.44 32.98
C LYS A 263 -12.93 11.72 33.18
N VAL A 264 -12.57 12.17 34.37
CA VAL A 264 -11.18 12.37 34.78
C VAL A 264 -10.49 11.02 34.97
N ASN A 265 -9.20 10.92 34.60
CA ASN A 265 -8.34 9.75 34.81
C ASN A 265 -8.83 8.44 34.17
N ASN A 266 -9.50 8.52 33.02
CA ASN A 266 -10.11 7.35 32.38
C ASN A 266 -9.35 6.78 31.18
N ARG A 267 -8.04 7.04 31.11
CA ARG A 267 -7.21 6.76 29.92
C ARG A 267 -7.20 5.28 29.54
N ALA A 268 -7.12 4.38 30.52
CA ALA A 268 -7.10 2.94 30.28
C ALA A 268 -8.41 2.44 29.62
N VAL A 269 -9.56 2.94 30.08
CA VAL A 269 -10.88 2.59 29.53
C VAL A 269 -11.06 3.18 28.14
N ILE A 270 -10.65 4.44 27.94
CA ILE A 270 -10.65 5.08 26.62
C ILE A 270 -9.83 4.24 25.64
N LYS A 271 -8.62 3.85 26.02
CA LYS A 271 -7.72 3.01 25.20
C LYS A 271 -8.35 1.67 24.83
N GLU A 272 -8.97 0.99 25.78
CA GLU A 272 -9.66 -0.29 25.55
C GLU A 272 -10.84 -0.10 24.59
N LYS A 273 -11.70 0.88 24.83
CA LYS A 273 -12.87 1.17 23.99
C LYS A 273 -12.46 1.61 22.58
N MET A 274 -11.42 2.43 22.46
CA MET A 274 -10.84 2.80 21.18
C MET A 274 -10.32 1.57 20.44
N ALA A 275 -9.63 0.65 21.11
CA ALA A 275 -9.18 -0.60 20.49
C ALA A 275 -10.37 -1.46 19.99
N LYS A 276 -11.41 -1.65 20.81
CA LYS A 276 -12.62 -2.41 20.41
C LYS A 276 -13.35 -1.80 19.22
N THR A 277 -13.39 -0.48 19.14
CA THR A 277 -14.14 0.26 18.11
C THR A 277 -13.31 0.63 16.87
N PHE A 278 -12.07 0.10 16.75
CA PHE A 278 -11.18 0.39 15.62
C PHE A 278 -11.81 0.08 14.26
N TYR A 279 -12.52 -1.05 14.15
CA TYR A 279 -13.27 -1.41 12.94
C TYR A 279 -14.22 -0.30 12.48
N LEU A 280 -15.06 0.19 13.39
CA LEU A 280 -16.08 1.19 13.09
C LEU A 280 -15.46 2.51 12.62
N ARG A 281 -14.37 2.96 13.26
CA ARG A 281 -13.62 4.14 12.83
C ARG A 281 -13.04 3.99 11.44
N ARG A 282 -12.38 2.87 11.13
CA ARG A 282 -11.83 2.64 9.79
C ARG A 282 -12.91 2.57 8.73
N GLN A 283 -14.08 2.01 9.05
CA GLN A 283 -15.23 2.04 8.16
C GLN A 283 -15.67 3.48 7.86
N GLU A 284 -15.80 4.33 8.87
CA GLU A 284 -16.23 5.72 8.69
C GLU A 284 -15.20 6.57 7.91
N VAL A 285 -13.91 6.37 8.18
CA VAL A 285 -12.83 7.10 7.52
C VAL A 285 -12.60 6.63 6.07
N VAL A 286 -12.48 5.32 5.86
CA VAL A 286 -12.06 4.77 4.55
C VAL A 286 -13.25 4.42 3.68
N GLU A 287 -14.27 3.79 4.26
CA GLU A 287 -15.38 3.26 3.48
C GLU A 287 -16.40 4.35 3.16
N LYS A 288 -16.75 5.15 4.19
CA LYS A 288 -17.77 6.20 4.09
C LYS A 288 -17.21 7.58 3.72
N GLU A 289 -15.89 7.76 3.79
CA GLU A 289 -15.20 9.04 3.52
C GLU A 289 -15.83 10.20 4.29
N MET A 290 -16.02 10.01 5.60
CA MET A 290 -16.68 10.97 6.48
C MET A 290 -15.87 12.28 6.60
N ALA A 291 -16.56 13.42 6.62
CA ALA A 291 -15.96 14.75 6.79
C ALA A 291 -15.29 14.93 8.16
N LEU A 292 -14.27 15.78 8.22
CA LEU A 292 -13.45 16.01 9.41
C LEU A 292 -14.27 16.51 10.62
N GLU A 293 -15.21 17.42 10.41
CA GLU A 293 -16.06 17.98 11.48
C GLU A 293 -16.93 16.89 12.12
N GLU A 294 -17.45 15.98 11.31
CA GLU A 294 -18.26 14.87 11.80
C GLU A 294 -17.40 13.82 12.52
N LEU A 295 -16.16 13.57 12.06
CA LEU A 295 -15.20 12.73 12.77
C LEU A 295 -14.81 13.31 14.12
N LEU A 296 -14.57 14.62 14.22
CA LEU A 296 -14.29 15.32 15.48
C LEU A 296 -15.45 15.14 16.48
N ARG A 297 -16.69 15.25 15.99
CA ARG A 297 -17.89 15.07 16.81
C ARG A 297 -18.10 13.62 17.25
N ARG A 298 -17.88 12.65 16.35
CA ARG A 298 -18.13 11.22 16.62
C ARG A 298 -17.01 10.55 17.41
N TRP A 299 -15.76 10.99 17.23
CA TRP A 299 -14.55 10.39 17.79
C TRP A 299 -13.61 11.42 18.44
N PRO A 300 -14.06 12.24 19.40
CA PRO A 300 -13.21 13.26 20.02
C PRO A 300 -11.96 12.66 20.67
N ALA A 301 -12.04 11.44 21.20
CA ALA A 301 -10.91 10.72 21.78
C ALA A 301 -9.78 10.42 20.77
N LEU A 302 -10.10 10.26 19.48
CA LEU A 302 -9.12 10.03 18.42
C LEU A 302 -8.13 11.18 18.31
N PHE A 303 -8.55 12.41 18.61
CA PHE A 303 -7.76 13.63 18.46
C PHE A 303 -6.99 13.98 19.74
N THR A 304 -6.57 12.97 20.48
CA THR A 304 -5.61 13.11 21.59
C THR A 304 -4.26 12.53 21.17
N SER A 305 -3.16 13.11 21.65
CA SER A 305 -1.82 12.63 21.31
C SER A 305 -1.64 11.13 21.60
N GLU A 306 -2.19 10.62 22.69
CA GLU A 306 -2.11 9.20 23.06
C GLU A 306 -2.86 8.30 22.06
N GLU A 307 -4.11 8.62 21.72
CA GLU A 307 -4.88 7.81 20.77
C GLU A 307 -4.41 7.96 19.33
N ILE A 308 -3.82 9.09 18.91
CA ILE A 308 -3.20 9.20 17.57
C ILE A 308 -2.04 8.22 17.43
N ASN A 309 -1.21 8.09 18.48
CA ASN A 309 -0.13 7.10 18.48
C ASN A 309 -0.66 5.67 18.35
N LEU A 310 -1.69 5.35 19.13
CA LEU A 310 -2.29 4.01 19.15
C LEU A 310 -3.04 3.71 17.85
N GLU A 311 -3.77 4.67 17.29
CA GLU A 311 -4.49 4.50 16.03
C GLU A 311 -3.51 4.32 14.87
N PHE A 312 -2.44 5.11 14.80
CA PHE A 312 -1.38 4.92 13.82
C PHE A 312 -0.77 3.52 13.94
N GLN A 313 -0.51 3.04 15.17
CA GLN A 313 0.00 1.71 15.40
C GLN A 313 -1.00 0.62 14.99
N ARG A 314 -2.31 0.80 15.24
CA ARG A 314 -3.36 -0.12 14.77
C ARG A 314 -3.40 -0.17 13.24
N VAL A 315 -3.22 0.96 12.55
CA VAL A 315 -3.24 1.05 11.08
C VAL A 315 -1.97 0.46 10.44
N THR A 316 -0.79 0.71 11.02
CA THR A 316 0.51 0.41 10.37
C THR A 316 1.30 -0.73 11.01
N THR A 317 0.94 -1.16 12.22
CA THR A 317 1.72 -2.04 13.13
C THR A 317 3.00 -1.42 13.70
N VAL A 318 3.23 -0.13 13.47
CA VAL A 318 4.45 0.58 13.85
C VAL A 318 4.17 1.58 14.97
N PRO A 319 4.98 1.62 16.05
CA PRO A 319 4.85 2.68 17.05
C PRO A 319 5.21 4.05 16.42
N LEU A 320 4.40 5.08 16.69
CA LEU A 320 4.54 6.38 16.05
C LEU A 320 5.66 7.24 16.68
N GLN A 321 5.39 7.93 17.80
CA GLN A 321 6.29 8.96 18.34
C GLN A 321 7.65 8.38 18.74
N SER A 322 7.68 7.27 19.49
CA SER A 322 8.94 6.70 19.98
C SER A 322 9.88 6.29 18.85
N ARG A 323 9.34 5.69 17.78
CA ARG A 323 10.12 5.34 16.59
C ARG A 323 10.53 6.58 15.81
N PHE A 324 9.60 7.51 15.58
CA PHE A 324 9.87 8.72 14.80
C PHE A 324 11.02 9.51 15.39
N LEU A 325 10.98 9.79 16.70
CA LEU A 325 12.00 10.57 17.40
C LEU A 325 13.35 9.83 17.43
N ALA A 326 13.35 8.55 17.80
CA ALA A 326 14.57 7.75 17.84
C ALA A 326 15.23 7.62 16.46
N ALA A 327 14.43 7.42 15.41
CA ALA A 327 14.94 7.35 14.04
C ALA A 327 15.45 8.72 13.56
N LEU A 328 14.75 9.81 13.87
CA LEU A 328 15.18 11.17 13.55
C LEU A 328 16.54 11.48 14.19
N ASP A 329 16.72 11.17 15.48
CA ASP A 329 17.98 11.36 16.19
C ASP A 329 19.12 10.57 15.55
N ASN A 330 18.86 9.31 15.17
CA ASN A 330 19.83 8.45 14.53
C ASN A 330 20.28 8.96 13.14
N ILE A 331 19.36 9.52 12.35
CA ILE A 331 19.70 10.03 11.01
C ILE A 331 20.22 11.47 11.01
N SER A 332 19.96 12.24 12.07
CA SER A 332 20.24 13.67 12.15
C SER A 332 21.70 14.04 11.79
N PRO A 333 22.75 13.38 12.33
CA PRO A 333 24.14 13.72 11.99
C PRO A 333 24.40 13.62 10.48
N LYS A 334 23.89 12.56 9.84
CA LYS A 334 24.05 12.31 8.41
C LYS A 334 23.31 13.33 7.56
N VAL A 335 22.09 13.70 7.95
CA VAL A 335 21.28 14.71 7.28
C VAL A 335 21.95 16.08 7.37
N VAL A 336 22.42 16.46 8.55
CA VAL A 336 23.13 17.73 8.79
C VAL A 336 24.37 17.83 7.91
N THR A 337 25.26 16.83 7.94
CA THR A 337 26.44 16.81 7.07
C THR A 337 26.08 16.90 5.59
N ALA A 338 25.02 16.24 5.15
CA ALA A 338 24.56 16.29 3.76
C ALA A 338 24.06 17.68 3.34
N ILE A 339 23.43 18.41 4.27
CA ILE A 339 22.91 19.77 4.07
C ILE A 339 24.08 20.76 4.01
N GLU A 340 25.03 20.66 4.92
CA GLU A 340 26.21 21.54 4.98
C GLU A 340 27.10 21.40 3.75
N ASN A 341 27.23 20.20 3.22
CA ASN A 341 27.99 19.93 2.00
C ASN A 341 27.27 20.40 0.73
N ARG A 342 26.02 20.86 0.83
CA ARG A 342 25.25 21.33 -0.31
C ARG A 342 25.42 22.83 -0.52
N GLY A 343 25.68 23.23 -1.77
CA GLY A 343 25.76 24.64 -2.15
C GLY A 343 24.44 25.23 -2.65
N GLY A 344 24.52 26.43 -3.23
CA GLY A 344 23.42 27.09 -3.93
C GLY A 344 22.24 27.47 -3.03
N VAL A 345 21.03 27.38 -3.59
CA VAL A 345 19.76 27.77 -2.92
C VAL A 345 19.55 27.04 -1.60
N VAL A 346 19.95 25.76 -1.49
CA VAL A 346 19.79 25.00 -0.25
C VAL A 346 20.65 25.60 0.87
N ARG A 347 21.91 25.95 0.60
CA ARG A 347 22.78 26.61 1.59
C ARG A 347 22.24 27.96 2.00
N GLU A 348 21.68 28.71 1.04
CA GLU A 348 21.09 30.01 1.31
C GLU A 348 19.89 29.90 2.25
N LYS A 349 18.94 29.03 1.93
CA LYS A 349 17.70 28.84 2.71
C LYS A 349 17.93 28.17 4.07
N THR A 350 18.93 27.30 4.18
CA THR A 350 19.22 26.58 5.45
C THR A 350 20.23 27.30 6.35
N ARG A 351 20.81 28.43 5.92
CA ARG A 351 21.89 29.12 6.65
C ARG A 351 21.54 29.44 8.10
N ASN A 352 20.40 30.10 8.32
CA ASN A 352 19.96 30.52 9.66
C ASN A 352 19.51 29.32 10.49
N ILE A 353 18.92 28.31 9.85
CA ILE A 353 18.52 27.06 10.49
C ILE A 353 19.75 26.31 11.02
N MET A 354 20.81 26.20 10.21
CA MET A 354 22.06 25.56 10.61
C MET A 354 22.81 26.36 11.68
N ALA A 355 22.78 27.70 11.62
CA ALA A 355 23.34 28.54 12.68
C ALA A 355 22.63 28.29 14.02
N ALA A 356 21.30 28.18 14.02
CA ALA A 356 20.52 27.82 15.20
C ALA A 356 20.84 26.41 15.71
N PHE A 357 20.93 25.42 14.80
CA PHE A 357 21.30 24.03 15.13
C PHE A 357 22.62 23.93 15.90
N HIS A 358 23.64 24.68 15.47
CA HIS A 358 24.96 24.69 16.11
C HIS A 358 25.00 25.48 17.42
N SER A 359 24.09 26.44 17.59
CA SER A 359 24.04 27.31 18.77
C SER A 359 23.28 26.69 19.94
N THR A 360 22.27 25.86 19.67
CA THR A 360 21.44 25.24 20.72
C THR A 360 22.00 23.92 21.23
N GLN A 361 21.78 23.62 22.51
CA GLN A 361 21.99 22.29 23.10
C GLN A 361 20.69 21.53 23.32
N ASP A 362 19.55 22.20 23.12
CA ASP A 362 18.23 21.60 23.28
C ASP A 362 17.96 20.60 22.14
N VAL A 363 17.57 19.38 22.54
CA VAL A 363 17.38 18.27 21.60
C VAL A 363 16.17 18.52 20.68
N ASP A 364 15.10 19.08 21.21
CA ASP A 364 13.89 19.35 20.45
C ASP A 364 14.08 20.50 19.45
N MET A 365 14.85 21.52 19.82
CA MET A 365 15.26 22.56 18.89
C MET A 365 16.18 22.00 17.79
N LYS A 366 17.12 21.11 18.12
CA LYS A 366 17.95 20.43 17.09
C LYS A 366 17.08 19.64 16.12
N ARG A 367 16.10 18.88 16.62
CA ARG A 367 15.14 18.14 15.77
C ARG A 367 14.32 19.08 14.89
N GLU A 368 13.85 20.22 15.42
CA GLU A 368 13.16 21.24 14.63
C GLU A 368 14.04 21.74 13.47
N CYS A 369 15.29 22.11 13.76
CA CYS A 369 16.23 22.55 12.74
C CYS A 369 16.45 21.48 11.65
N VAL A 370 16.62 20.22 12.05
CA VAL A 370 16.80 19.10 11.10
C VAL A 370 15.56 18.94 10.20
N LEU A 371 14.35 18.99 10.77
CA LEU A 371 13.10 18.84 10.01
C LEU A 371 12.89 20.00 9.03
N ARG A 372 13.07 21.25 9.48
CA ARG A 372 12.98 22.44 8.62
C ARG A 372 13.99 22.39 7.48
N ALA A 373 15.24 22.05 7.79
CA ALA A 373 16.31 21.99 6.79
C ALA A 373 16.13 20.80 5.82
N LEU A 374 15.53 19.69 6.26
CA LEU A 374 15.22 18.54 5.41
C LEU A 374 14.24 18.90 4.29
N ILE A 375 13.23 19.74 4.56
CA ILE A 375 12.26 20.18 3.55
C ILE A 375 12.98 20.93 2.41
N TRP A 376 13.81 21.92 2.77
CA TRP A 376 14.65 22.64 1.80
C TRP A 376 15.63 21.70 1.07
N TYR A 377 16.22 20.74 1.77
CA TYR A 377 17.09 19.75 1.17
C TYR A 377 16.38 18.83 0.17
N LEU A 378 15.07 18.61 0.29
CA LEU A 378 14.30 17.86 -0.69
C LEU A 378 13.80 18.74 -1.85
N GLY A 379 14.19 20.02 -1.86
CA GLY A 379 13.79 21.00 -2.87
C GLY A 379 12.31 21.33 -2.77
N GLU A 380 11.78 21.31 -1.55
CA GLU A 380 10.42 21.69 -1.18
C GLU A 380 10.48 22.96 -0.30
N ASP A 381 9.34 23.59 -0.11
CA ASP A 381 9.22 24.89 0.58
C ASP A 381 8.73 24.69 2.01
N GLU A 382 9.54 25.09 2.98
CA GLU A 382 9.26 24.89 4.40
C GLU A 382 8.07 25.71 4.94
N PRO A 383 7.88 26.99 4.55
CA PRO A 383 6.70 27.79 4.89
C PRO A 383 5.38 27.21 4.39
N THR A 384 5.40 26.23 3.49
CA THR A 384 4.19 25.52 3.05
C THR A 384 3.65 24.62 4.17
N LEU A 385 4.50 24.10 5.05
CA LEU A 385 4.09 23.25 6.17
C LEU A 385 4.10 23.98 7.50
N ILE A 386 5.19 24.68 7.81
CA ILE A 386 5.39 25.29 9.13
C ILE A 386 5.09 26.78 9.04
N LYS A 387 4.20 27.25 9.91
CA LYS A 387 3.75 28.64 9.99
C LYS A 387 4.25 29.25 11.29
N ASP A 388 5.14 30.23 11.20
CA ASP A 388 5.70 30.90 12.37
C ASP A 388 4.99 32.24 12.59
N TYR A 389 4.51 32.43 13.81
CA TYR A 389 3.84 33.66 14.24
C TYR A 389 4.50 34.22 15.49
N LEU A 390 4.54 35.55 15.60
CA LEU A 390 4.81 36.18 16.88
C LEU A 390 3.57 36.12 17.75
N ILE A 391 3.73 36.04 19.08
CA ILE A 391 2.61 36.08 20.03
C ILE A 391 1.73 37.33 19.81
N SER A 392 2.33 38.43 19.36
CA SER A 392 1.61 39.67 19.03
C SER A 392 0.79 39.62 17.74
N GLN A 393 0.88 38.55 16.94
CA GLN A 393 0.22 38.39 15.62
C GLN A 393 -0.91 37.35 15.67
N HIS A 394 -1.56 37.19 16.82
CA HIS A 394 -2.56 36.14 17.03
C HIS A 394 -3.74 36.24 16.03
N GLU A 395 -4.29 37.44 15.80
CA GLU A 395 -5.44 37.63 14.91
C GLU A 395 -5.08 37.41 13.42
N GLU A 396 -3.86 37.74 13.01
CA GLU A 396 -3.35 37.38 11.67
C GLU A 396 -3.17 35.87 11.55
N ALA A 397 -2.61 35.24 12.58
CA ALA A 397 -2.38 33.80 12.59
C ALA A 397 -3.69 33.02 12.44
N GLU A 398 -4.74 33.36 13.20
CA GLU A 398 -6.05 32.70 13.10
C GLU A 398 -6.61 32.76 11.67
N ARG A 399 -6.62 33.94 11.05
CA ARG A 399 -7.15 34.14 9.68
C ARG A 399 -6.37 33.35 8.63
N GLU A 400 -5.05 33.28 8.76
CA GLU A 400 -4.23 32.51 7.81
C GLU A 400 -4.35 31.00 8.02
N LEU A 401 -4.45 30.55 9.27
CA LEU A 401 -4.56 29.14 9.61
C LEU A 401 -5.91 28.55 9.15
N GLU A 402 -7.00 29.31 9.20
CA GLU A 402 -8.31 28.90 8.64
C GLU A 402 -8.26 28.56 7.14
N LEU A 403 -7.32 29.14 6.38
CA LEU A 403 -7.15 28.89 4.96
C LEU A 403 -6.22 27.70 4.66
N CYS A 404 -5.56 27.15 5.66
CA CYS A 404 -4.57 26.09 5.49
C CYS A 404 -5.22 24.71 5.43
N THR A 405 -4.91 23.93 4.39
CA THR A 405 -5.35 22.52 4.33
C THR A 405 -4.62 21.64 5.34
N ILE A 406 -3.30 21.79 5.47
CA ILE A 406 -2.48 21.10 6.47
C ILE A 406 -1.36 22.05 6.88
N ALA A 407 -1.20 22.31 8.18
CA ALA A 407 -0.10 23.12 8.69
C ALA A 407 0.33 22.68 10.10
N ILE A 408 1.58 22.98 10.44
CA ILE A 408 2.08 23.01 11.81
C ILE A 408 2.34 24.48 12.13
N TYR A 409 1.72 25.04 13.17
CA TYR A 409 2.01 26.42 13.56
C TYR A 409 2.95 26.45 14.78
N THR A 410 3.76 27.50 14.87
CA THR A 410 4.52 27.83 16.07
C THR A 410 4.31 29.29 16.45
N THR A 411 4.11 29.57 17.73
CA THR A 411 4.03 30.95 18.24
C THR A 411 5.24 31.27 19.10
N ARG A 412 5.93 32.38 18.85
CA ARG A 412 7.19 32.75 19.51
C ARG A 412 7.14 34.18 20.04
N SER A 413 7.91 34.47 21.08
CA SER A 413 8.07 35.85 21.58
C SER A 413 8.92 36.70 20.63
N THR A 414 9.91 36.08 19.99
CA THR A 414 10.86 36.74 19.09
C THR A 414 10.95 36.01 17.76
N ALA A 415 11.31 36.74 16.71
CA ALA A 415 11.51 36.15 15.39
C ALA A 415 12.80 35.33 15.37
N GLY A 416 12.71 34.06 14.98
CA GLY A 416 13.85 33.17 14.78
C GLY A 416 13.77 31.86 15.55
N LEU A 417 14.85 31.06 15.43
CA LEU A 417 14.95 29.69 15.95
C LEU A 417 15.93 29.56 17.13
N LEU A 418 16.21 30.66 17.84
CA LEU A 418 17.15 30.66 18.98
C LEU A 418 16.50 30.35 20.33
N GLU A 419 15.17 30.52 20.41
CA GLU A 419 14.36 30.19 21.59
C GLU A 419 13.37 29.08 21.22
N PRO A 420 12.85 28.30 22.17
CA PRO A 420 11.76 27.37 21.91
C PRO A 420 10.44 28.11 21.63
N PRO A 421 9.52 27.55 20.82
CA PRO A 421 8.16 28.07 20.70
C PRO A 421 7.41 28.07 22.03
N HIS A 422 6.50 29.03 22.20
CA HIS A 422 5.56 29.09 23.31
C HIS A 422 4.37 28.13 23.11
N ASP A 423 3.87 28.04 21.88
CA ASP A 423 2.81 27.11 21.50
C ASP A 423 3.11 26.48 20.14
N ILE A 424 2.66 25.24 19.99
CA ILE A 424 2.85 24.42 18.79
C ILE A 424 1.57 23.62 18.58
N GLY A 425 1.04 23.67 17.36
CA GLY A 425 -0.16 22.92 17.02
C GLY A 425 -0.23 22.45 15.58
N VAL A 426 -1.27 21.68 15.28
CA VAL A 426 -1.54 21.06 13.98
C VAL A 426 -2.90 21.51 13.49
N ILE A 427 -2.94 22.02 12.26
CA ILE A 427 -4.15 22.41 11.54
C ILE A 427 -4.42 21.41 10.42
N ILE A 428 -5.69 21.01 10.27
CA ILE A 428 -6.19 20.23 9.13
C ILE A 428 -7.50 20.86 8.65
N GLU A 429 -7.60 21.16 7.36
CA GLU A 429 -8.76 21.77 6.70
C GLU A 429 -9.26 23.05 7.41
N GLY A 430 -8.33 23.91 7.83
CA GLY A 430 -8.62 25.14 8.56
C GLY A 430 -8.96 24.94 10.04
N VAL A 431 -9.08 23.70 10.51
CA VAL A 431 -9.46 23.37 11.89
C VAL A 431 -8.22 23.06 12.73
N GLN A 432 -8.12 23.70 13.90
CA GLN A 432 -7.10 23.36 14.89
C GLN A 432 -7.40 22.01 15.54
N ILE A 433 -6.58 21.02 15.23
CA ILE A 433 -6.74 19.65 15.72
C ILE A 433 -6.12 19.46 17.10
N LEU A 434 -4.88 19.95 17.26
CA LEU A 434 -4.11 19.87 18.49
C LEU A 434 -3.29 21.13 18.66
N ASN A 435 -3.09 21.53 19.91
CA ASN A 435 -2.21 22.60 20.35
C ASN A 435 -1.39 22.15 21.57
N HIS A 436 -0.53 23.02 22.10
CA HIS A 436 0.31 22.76 23.26
C HIS A 436 1.17 21.48 23.13
N LEU A 437 1.65 21.22 21.91
CA LEU A 437 2.52 20.09 21.64
C LEU A 437 3.93 20.36 22.17
N GLN A 438 4.60 19.29 22.63
CA GLN A 438 5.88 19.38 23.35
C GLN A 438 7.02 19.95 22.49
N SER A 439 7.04 19.64 21.20
CA SER A 439 8.03 20.17 20.25
C SER A 439 7.54 20.07 18.81
N VAL A 440 8.22 20.76 17.89
CA VAL A 440 7.92 20.68 16.46
C VAL A 440 8.07 19.24 15.96
N ALA A 441 9.03 18.47 16.48
CA ALA A 441 9.18 17.06 16.14
C ALA A 441 7.95 16.21 16.55
N HIS A 442 7.36 16.49 17.71
CA HIS A 442 6.10 15.86 18.13
C HIS A 442 4.94 16.29 17.24
N ALA A 443 4.89 17.54 16.78
CA ALA A 443 3.88 17.99 15.82
C ALA A 443 4.01 17.28 14.47
N PHE A 444 5.24 17.09 13.96
CA PHE A 444 5.48 16.28 12.76
C PHE A 444 5.02 14.83 12.93
N ALA A 445 5.40 14.19 14.04
CA ALA A 445 4.97 12.82 14.32
C ALA A 445 3.44 12.73 14.41
N THR A 446 2.81 13.68 15.09
CA THR A 446 1.35 13.73 15.29
C THR A 446 0.61 13.95 13.96
N LEU A 447 1.05 14.91 13.15
CA LEU A 447 0.52 15.13 11.82
C LEU A 447 0.70 13.89 10.93
N PHE A 448 1.88 13.27 10.97
CA PHE A 448 2.13 12.02 10.27
C PHE A 448 1.17 10.91 10.72
N GLY A 449 0.89 10.80 12.02
CA GLY A 449 -0.12 9.91 12.58
C GLY A 449 -1.53 10.16 12.05
N LEU A 450 -1.95 11.43 12.09
CA LEU A 450 -3.27 11.88 11.61
C LEU A 450 -3.49 11.59 10.13
N ILE A 451 -2.46 11.75 9.28
CA ILE A 451 -2.55 11.42 7.86
C ILE A 451 -2.95 9.95 7.64
N TYR A 452 -2.48 9.02 8.47
CA TYR A 452 -2.86 7.60 8.36
C TYR A 452 -4.20 7.33 9.04
N ALA A 453 -4.42 7.89 10.23
CA ALA A 453 -5.65 7.72 10.99
C ALA A 453 -6.88 8.19 10.19
N LEU A 454 -6.75 9.33 9.51
CA LEU A 454 -7.80 9.98 8.71
C LEU A 454 -7.71 9.65 7.21
N ASN A 455 -6.81 8.75 6.79
CA ASN A 455 -6.61 8.36 5.40
C ASN A 455 -6.36 9.55 4.43
N LEU A 456 -5.68 10.60 4.89
CA LEU A 456 -5.38 11.79 4.09
C LEU A 456 -4.30 11.49 3.05
N LYS A 457 -4.26 12.30 1.98
CA LYS A 457 -3.14 12.29 1.03
C LYS A 457 -1.99 13.12 1.57
N TYR A 458 -0.76 12.80 1.18
CA TYR A 458 0.36 13.71 1.42
C TYR A 458 0.16 14.99 0.60
N PRO A 459 0.42 16.18 1.18
CA PRO A 459 0.39 17.43 0.43
C PRO A 459 1.32 17.35 -0.78
N GLU A 460 0.83 17.78 -1.95
CA GLU A 460 1.57 17.62 -3.21
C GLU A 460 2.89 18.40 -3.22
N GLN A 461 2.92 19.55 -2.53
CA GLN A 461 4.12 20.39 -2.37
C GLN A 461 5.17 19.77 -1.43
N LEU A 462 4.79 18.77 -0.63
CA LEU A 462 5.62 18.15 0.43
C LEU A 462 5.78 16.64 0.24
N LYS A 463 5.47 16.12 -0.95
CA LYS A 463 5.41 14.69 -1.24
C LYS A 463 6.74 13.98 -0.99
N TYR A 464 7.88 14.65 -1.21
CA TYR A 464 9.20 14.07 -0.98
C TYR A 464 9.55 14.07 0.51
N THR A 465 9.18 15.12 1.25
CA THR A 465 9.33 15.17 2.71
C THR A 465 8.56 14.04 3.36
N PHE A 466 7.26 13.90 3.09
CA PHE A 466 6.47 12.82 3.67
C PHE A 466 6.89 11.43 3.18
N GLU A 467 7.38 11.29 1.95
CA GLU A 467 7.99 10.05 1.49
C GLU A 467 9.28 9.71 2.25
N ALA A 468 10.14 10.69 2.53
CA ALA A 468 11.34 10.51 3.32
C ALA A 468 11.00 10.13 4.78
N LEU A 469 10.02 10.81 5.39
CA LEU A 469 9.53 10.46 6.73
C LEU A 469 8.99 9.02 6.75
N GLN A 470 8.19 8.62 5.77
CA GLN A 470 7.67 7.27 5.70
C GLN A 470 8.78 6.22 5.50
N LYS A 471 9.62 6.38 4.46
CA LYS A 471 10.49 5.30 3.97
C LYS A 471 11.86 5.28 4.64
N ILE A 472 12.32 6.41 5.15
CA ILE A 472 13.64 6.55 5.77
C ILE A 472 13.51 6.63 7.29
N VAL A 473 12.66 7.53 7.81
CA VAL A 473 12.52 7.70 9.27
C VAL A 473 11.70 6.56 9.86
N MET A 474 10.52 6.29 9.31
CA MET A 474 9.61 5.26 9.83
C MET A 474 9.91 3.86 9.27
N GLU A 475 10.73 3.76 8.21
CA GLU A 475 11.00 2.53 7.46
C GLU A 475 9.75 1.73 7.05
N ILE A 476 8.66 2.44 6.72
CA ILE A 476 7.43 1.85 6.20
C ILE A 476 7.58 1.76 4.68
N GLU A 477 7.62 0.53 4.14
CA GLU A 477 7.90 0.24 2.73
C GLU A 477 9.19 0.91 2.19
N PRO A 478 10.37 0.66 2.80
CA PRO A 478 11.59 1.43 2.55
C PRO A 478 12.14 1.26 1.11
N LYS A 479 11.69 0.25 0.37
CA LYS A 479 12.31 -0.20 -0.89
C LYS A 479 11.76 0.50 -2.14
N LYS A 480 10.69 1.31 -2.02
CA LYS A 480 9.98 1.94 -3.16
C LYS A 480 10.16 3.46 -3.25
N MET A 481 11.33 4.00 -2.94
CA MET A 481 11.53 5.47 -2.92
C MET A 481 11.54 6.10 -4.32
N SER A 482 11.01 7.32 -4.43
CA SER A 482 11.18 8.15 -5.62
C SER A 482 12.66 8.42 -5.89
N ARG A 483 13.01 8.70 -7.15
CA ARG A 483 14.40 8.99 -7.54
C ARG A 483 14.99 10.15 -6.73
N ARG A 484 14.17 11.14 -6.36
CA ARG A 484 14.64 12.30 -5.59
C ARG A 484 14.99 11.87 -4.16
N THR A 485 14.05 11.25 -3.45
CA THR A 485 14.25 10.74 -2.09
C THR A 485 15.40 9.74 -2.03
N ALA A 486 15.48 8.81 -2.99
CA ALA A 486 16.57 7.83 -3.07
C ALA A 486 17.95 8.46 -3.37
N ARG A 487 18.01 9.54 -4.16
CA ARG A 487 19.28 10.26 -4.39
C ARG A 487 19.70 11.01 -3.14
N SER A 488 18.76 11.69 -2.48
CA SER A 488 18.98 12.39 -1.22
C SER A 488 19.41 11.44 -0.10
N SER A 489 18.76 10.28 0.05
CA SER A 489 19.12 9.28 1.06
C SER A 489 20.53 8.71 0.86
N ARG A 490 20.93 8.47 -0.41
CA ARG A 490 22.28 8.01 -0.75
C ARG A 490 23.33 9.10 -0.57
N ALA A 491 23.01 10.34 -0.98
CA ALA A 491 23.90 11.48 -0.79
C ALA A 491 24.17 11.73 0.70
N ALA A 492 23.15 11.54 1.55
CA ALA A 492 23.29 11.58 3.00
C ALA A 492 23.83 10.28 3.61
N SER A 493 24.18 9.25 2.82
CA SER A 493 24.65 7.94 3.31
C SER A 493 23.72 7.31 4.36
N ILE A 494 22.42 7.60 4.29
CA ILE A 494 21.40 7.12 5.22
C ILE A 494 21.03 5.67 4.87
N THR A 495 20.95 5.36 3.59
CA THR A 495 20.62 4.01 3.07
C THR A 495 21.81 3.44 2.30
N THR A 496 22.10 2.15 2.46
CA THR A 496 23.14 1.45 1.67
C THR A 496 22.79 1.46 0.18
N ALA A 497 23.80 1.57 -0.68
CA ALA A 497 23.60 1.58 -2.13
C ALA A 497 22.96 0.25 -2.58
N ARG A 498 21.87 0.33 -3.35
CA ARG A 498 21.27 -0.81 -4.03
C ARG A 498 22.29 -1.35 -5.05
N PRO A 499 22.68 -2.64 -5.02
CA PRO A 499 23.68 -3.20 -5.93
C PRO A 499 23.26 -3.01 -7.39
N GLU A 500 24.22 -2.73 -8.28
CA GLU A 500 23.97 -2.44 -9.70
C GLU A 500 23.17 -3.54 -10.41
N SER A 501 23.38 -4.79 -10.01
CA SER A 501 22.65 -5.96 -10.49
C SER A 501 21.13 -5.87 -10.29
N GLU A 502 20.63 -5.18 -9.27
CA GLU A 502 19.17 -5.00 -9.08
C GLU A 502 18.61 -3.90 -10.00
N ARG A 503 19.40 -2.89 -10.36
CA ARG A 503 18.95 -1.79 -11.23
C ARG A 503 18.93 -2.20 -12.70
N GLU A 504 19.85 -3.07 -13.11
CA GLU A 504 19.85 -3.67 -14.44
C GLU A 504 18.67 -4.63 -14.61
N LYS A 505 18.35 -5.43 -13.58
CA LYS A 505 17.17 -6.30 -13.56
C LYS A 505 15.86 -5.51 -13.67
N GLU A 506 15.70 -4.40 -12.94
CA GLU A 506 14.52 -3.53 -13.05
C GLU A 506 14.41 -2.83 -14.44
N ARG A 507 15.54 -2.51 -15.08
CA ARG A 507 15.55 -1.99 -16.45
C ARG A 507 15.19 -3.06 -17.48
N ALA A 508 15.69 -4.29 -17.32
CA ALA A 508 15.37 -5.41 -18.20
C ALA A 508 13.88 -5.77 -18.13
N VAL A 509 13.30 -5.86 -16.92
CA VAL A 509 11.87 -6.13 -16.71
C VAL A 509 10.98 -5.08 -17.39
N ARG A 510 11.36 -3.79 -17.32
CA ARG A 510 10.58 -2.70 -17.93
C ARG A 510 10.68 -2.64 -19.46
N ILE A 511 11.70 -3.26 -20.05
CA ILE A 511 11.89 -3.36 -21.50
C ILE A 511 11.13 -4.58 -22.04
N GLU A 512 11.09 -5.70 -21.30
CA GLU A 512 10.38 -6.92 -21.70
C GLU A 512 8.84 -6.83 -21.57
N GLU A 513 8.29 -5.99 -20.68
CA GLU A 513 6.83 -5.70 -20.63
C GLU A 513 6.29 -5.06 -21.94
N LYS A 514 7.16 -4.64 -22.85
CA LYS A 514 6.80 -4.10 -24.16
C LYS A 514 7.17 -5.07 -25.30
N THR A 515 6.59 -6.27 -25.31
CA THR A 515 6.49 -7.08 -26.55
C THR A 515 5.12 -7.77 -26.63
N PRO A 516 4.40 -7.71 -27.78
CA PRO A 516 3.06 -8.27 -27.89
C PRO A 516 3.08 -9.60 -28.64
N GLU A 517 2.92 -10.73 -27.95
CA GLU A 517 2.43 -11.97 -28.55
C GLU A 517 1.52 -12.69 -27.57
N ASN A 518 0.22 -12.41 -27.67
CA ASN A 518 -0.85 -13.29 -27.22
C ASN A 518 -2.08 -12.96 -28.08
N GLN A 519 -2.68 -13.97 -28.69
CA GLN A 519 -3.93 -13.84 -29.43
C GLN A 519 -5.04 -13.37 -28.47
N PHE A 520 -5.27 -12.06 -28.42
CA PHE A 520 -6.47 -11.47 -27.84
C PHE A 520 -7.50 -11.33 -28.96
N VAL A 521 -8.64 -12.01 -28.82
CA VAL A 521 -9.78 -11.80 -29.70
C VAL A 521 -10.53 -10.56 -29.22
N SER A 522 -10.32 -9.43 -29.88
CA SER A 522 -11.16 -8.23 -29.72
C SER A 522 -12.32 -8.27 -30.73
N VAL A 523 -13.53 -8.01 -30.27
CA VAL A 523 -14.74 -7.91 -31.11
C VAL A 523 -15.09 -6.44 -31.24
N CYS A 524 -14.94 -5.86 -32.42
CA CYS A 524 -15.40 -4.49 -32.75
C CYS A 524 -16.58 -4.56 -33.73
N ARG A 525 -17.54 -3.63 -33.57
CA ARG A 525 -18.68 -3.45 -34.50
C ARG A 525 -18.22 -2.95 -35.88
N PRO A 526 -18.94 -3.26 -36.98
CA PRO A 526 -18.56 -2.85 -38.33
C PRO A 526 -18.92 -1.40 -38.61
N GLY A 527 -18.03 -0.71 -39.32
CA GLY A 527 -18.31 0.59 -39.93
C GLY A 527 -17.24 1.63 -39.63
N SER A 528 -16.11 1.58 -40.34
CA SER A 528 -15.24 2.71 -40.71
C SER A 528 -14.04 2.18 -41.49
N CYS A 529 -13.98 2.50 -42.78
CA CYS A 529 -12.90 2.17 -43.70
C CYS A 529 -11.52 2.57 -43.17
N TRP A 530 -10.55 1.66 -43.19
CA TRP A 530 -9.14 2.03 -43.37
C TRP A 530 -8.41 1.05 -44.29
N ARG A 531 -7.77 1.64 -45.31
CA ARG A 531 -6.79 0.99 -46.18
C ARG A 531 -5.63 0.46 -45.33
N ARG A 532 -5.25 -0.79 -45.59
CA ARG A 532 -4.12 -1.49 -44.98
C ARG A 532 -2.80 -0.84 -45.44
N ALA A 533 -1.87 -0.59 -44.51
CA ALA A 533 -0.46 -0.38 -44.82
C ALA A 533 0.37 -1.36 -44.00
N SER A 534 1.24 -2.09 -44.68
CA SER A 534 2.26 -3.00 -44.12
C SER A 534 3.61 -2.65 -44.76
N PRO A 535 4.73 -3.07 -44.15
CA PRO A 535 5.93 -2.24 -43.99
C PRO A 535 7.03 -2.47 -45.04
N GLY A 536 7.85 -1.43 -45.26
CA GLY A 536 9.25 -1.54 -45.68
C GLY A 536 9.54 -1.56 -47.20
N VAL A 537 9.81 -0.39 -47.79
CA VAL A 537 10.66 -0.23 -48.99
C VAL A 537 11.46 1.08 -48.86
N GLU A 538 12.69 1.03 -49.37
CA GLU A 538 13.80 1.98 -49.32
C GLU A 538 13.53 3.42 -49.81
N LEU A 539 14.47 4.29 -49.40
CA LEU A 539 14.69 5.67 -49.80
C LEU A 539 14.42 5.97 -51.29
N ALA A 540 13.65 7.03 -51.54
CA ALA A 540 13.84 7.91 -52.69
C ALA A 540 13.25 9.29 -52.39
N GLU A 541 14.02 10.32 -52.72
CA GLU A 541 13.63 11.73 -52.69
C GLU A 541 12.36 11.97 -53.53
N CYS A 542 11.53 12.95 -53.11
CA CYS A 542 10.57 13.56 -54.02
C CYS A 542 10.59 15.09 -53.92
N PRO A 543 10.54 15.81 -55.05
CA PRO A 543 10.75 17.25 -55.12
C PRO A 543 9.45 18.05 -54.94
N VAL A 544 9.61 19.32 -54.52
CA VAL A 544 8.97 20.56 -55.05
C VAL A 544 7.52 20.41 -55.55
N SER A 545 6.46 21.10 -55.12
CA SER A 545 6.22 22.46 -54.59
C SER A 545 4.70 22.61 -54.42
N CYS A 546 4.20 23.42 -53.48
CA CYS A 546 3.37 24.59 -53.83
C CYS A 546 3.01 25.42 -52.59
N SER A 547 3.22 26.72 -52.75
CA SER A 547 2.98 27.86 -51.86
C SER A 547 1.51 28.24 -51.69
N HIS A 548 1.12 28.68 -50.49
CA HIS A 548 0.11 29.74 -50.23
C HIS A 548 0.35 30.31 -48.82
N SER A 549 0.96 31.50 -48.72
CA SER A 549 0.36 32.84 -48.73
C SER A 549 -0.26 33.25 -47.38
N LYS A 550 0.38 34.28 -46.79
CA LYS A 550 0.00 34.99 -45.58
C LYS A 550 -1.21 35.89 -45.87
N HIS A 551 -2.16 35.96 -44.94
CA HIS A 551 -2.81 37.25 -44.62
C HIS A 551 -3.13 37.37 -43.12
N ARG A 552 -2.96 38.60 -42.66
CA ARG A 552 -2.99 39.13 -41.29
C ARG A 552 -4.05 40.23 -41.30
N ALA A 553 -4.96 40.27 -40.33
CA ALA A 553 -5.58 41.51 -39.84
C ALA A 553 -6.40 41.31 -38.54
N THR A 554 -5.78 41.76 -37.45
CA THR A 554 -6.26 42.51 -36.27
C THR A 554 -7.74 42.80 -35.93
N LYS A 555 -8.02 42.63 -34.61
CA LYS A 555 -8.69 43.48 -33.59
C LYS A 555 -10.20 43.80 -33.67
N GLN A 556 -10.91 43.54 -32.57
CA GLN A 556 -11.29 44.51 -31.52
C GLN A 556 -12.04 43.79 -30.37
N GLY A 557 -11.99 44.36 -29.16
CA GLY A 557 -12.68 43.84 -27.97
C GLY A 557 -13.85 44.73 -27.54
N VAL A 558 -14.72 44.14 -26.70
CA VAL A 558 -15.30 44.62 -25.44
C VAL A 558 -15.57 43.36 -24.62
#